data_AF-A0A820VL28-F1
#
_entry.id   AF-A0A820VL28-F1
#
_cell.length_a   1.000
_cell.length_b   1.000
_cell.length_c   1.000
_cell.angle_alpha   90.00
_cell.angle_beta   90.00
_cell.angle_gamma   90.00
#
_symmetry.space_group_name_H-M   'P 1'
#
loop_
_entity.id
_entity.type
_entity.pdbx_description
1 polymer ?
#
loop_
_entity_poly.entity_id
_entity_poly.type
_entity_poly.pdbx_seq_one_letter_code
_entity_poly.pdbx_strand_id
1 'polypeptide(L)'
;MVKNSLNVKRVECILPNVCAVDVLTEETTRIVGVYASESRSWNWEQISPFITNNCVLFGDFNIDLEMDASKAETLLEWADLHSLAPFAPEAPTSRRSNRIIDFAFSNRASIDIQTYSGNTTSDHLPVLAVLLTKIKDKCKGKSVHWKVFNLVTEFTFPYWEVRWLLNDVDDTHNDYVQFLGLLIARSLGHRHTSSSISVNFWSKTKRFIKPSSSSLNALLTHTGEVVYDSSKMCEVAADYYEDFFRKSNTILRLHPYADAPWTDFDNKNDLIPEITLYELLQVVILRKKRNPVMRMD
;
A
#
# COMPACT_ATOMS: atom_id res chain seq x y z
N MET A 1 4.47 0.34 -2.08
CA MET A 1 3.29 0.98 -1.44
C MET A 1 3.62 1.39 -0.01
N VAL A 2 3.83 2.69 0.25
CA VAL A 2 3.76 3.23 1.62
C VAL A 2 2.28 3.36 1.94
N LYS A 3 1.76 2.53 2.86
CA LYS A 3 0.36 2.65 3.29
C LYS A 3 0.20 3.94 4.10
N ASN A 4 -0.55 4.91 3.58
CA ASN A 4 -0.93 6.15 4.28
C ASN A 4 -1.90 5.92 5.46
N SER A 5 -2.06 4.67 5.92
CA SER A 5 -2.97 4.28 6.99
C SER A 5 -2.25 4.00 8.32
N LEU A 6 -0.94 4.21 8.40
CA LEU A 6 -0.21 4.11 9.67
C LEU A 6 -0.60 5.29 10.55
N ASN A 7 -1.26 4.99 11.67
CA ASN A 7 -1.51 5.98 12.70
C ASN A 7 -0.26 6.03 13.61
N VAL A 8 0.40 7.18 13.63
CA VAL A 8 1.64 7.39 14.38
C VAL A 8 1.44 8.53 15.36
N LYS A 9 1.86 8.32 16.60
CA LYS A 9 1.84 9.34 17.66
C LYS A 9 3.26 9.63 18.10
N ARG A 10 3.69 10.90 18.05
CA ARG A 10 4.97 11.31 18.61
C ARG A 10 4.94 11.14 20.14
N VAL A 11 6.01 10.59 20.69
CA VAL A 11 6.26 10.53 22.13
C VAL A 11 7.12 11.73 22.50
N GLU A 12 6.78 12.39 23.59
CA GLU A 12 7.56 13.54 24.08
C GLU A 12 8.91 13.05 24.62
N CYS A 13 9.99 13.61 24.10
CA CYS A 13 11.35 13.28 24.48
C CYS A 13 12.02 14.54 25.03
N ILE A 14 12.54 14.45 26.25
CA ILE A 14 13.27 15.55 26.91
C ILE A 14 14.75 15.53 26.50
N LEU A 15 15.25 14.38 26.04
CA LEU A 15 16.64 14.20 25.61
C LEU A 15 16.84 14.72 24.17
N PRO A 16 17.84 15.58 23.92
CA PRO A 16 18.00 16.25 22.62
C PRO A 16 18.39 15.30 21.47
N ASN A 17 18.99 14.15 21.78
CA ASN A 17 19.46 13.17 20.78
C ASN A 17 18.59 11.90 20.75
N VAL A 18 17.37 11.99 21.29
CA VAL A 18 16.42 10.89 21.30
C VAL A 18 15.10 11.36 20.70
N CYS A 19 14.57 10.58 19.78
CA CYS A 19 13.21 10.75 19.28
C CYS A 19 12.44 9.44 19.47
N ALA A 20 11.15 9.52 19.72
CA ALA A 20 10.31 8.34 19.83
C ALA A 20 8.94 8.56 19.19
N VAL A 21 8.42 7.52 18.57
CA VAL A 21 7.10 7.47 17.96
C VAL A 21 6.43 6.15 18.30
N ASP A 22 5.15 6.22 18.63
CA ASP A 22 4.29 5.06 18.80
C ASP A 22 3.57 4.79 17.48
N VAL A 23 3.81 3.62 16.89
CA VAL A 23 3.07 3.11 15.73
C VAL A 23 1.85 2.36 16.26
N LEU A 24 0.67 2.94 16.05
CA LEU A 24 -0.59 2.47 16.60
C LEU A 24 -1.21 1.42 15.68
N THR A 25 -1.01 0.14 16.03
CA THR A 25 -1.62 -1.01 15.36
C THR A 25 -2.53 -1.78 16.33
N GLU A 26 -2.68 -3.10 16.17
CA GLU A 26 -3.30 -3.93 17.22
C GLU A 26 -2.50 -3.89 18.52
N GLU A 27 -1.18 -3.98 18.38
CA GLU A 27 -0.22 -3.87 19.45
C GLU A 27 0.65 -2.65 19.15
N THR A 28 0.57 -1.63 20.00
CA THR A 28 1.40 -0.43 19.84
C THR A 28 2.87 -0.84 19.86
N THR A 29 3.59 -0.47 18.81
CA THR A 29 5.03 -0.67 18.71
C THR A 29 5.71 0.67 18.82
N ARG A 30 6.60 0.83 19.80
CA ARG A 30 7.37 2.06 19.95
C ARG A 30 8.66 1.98 19.15
N ILE A 31 8.89 2.96 18.28
CA ILE A 31 10.15 3.13 17.57
C ILE A 31 10.88 4.31 18.22
N VAL A 32 12.12 4.09 18.63
CA VAL A 32 12.95 5.09 19.29
C VAL A 32 14.23 5.25 18.47
N GLY A 33 14.55 6.47 18.06
CA GLY A 33 15.81 6.84 17.43
C GLY A 33 16.77 7.46 18.45
N VAL A 34 18.02 7.04 18.44
CA VAL A 34 19.07 7.49 19.37
C VAL A 34 20.32 7.90 18.60
N TYR A 35 20.93 9.02 18.98
CA TYR A 35 22.28 9.40 18.55
C TYR A 35 23.19 9.54 19.78
N ALA A 36 24.02 8.53 20.03
CA ALA A 36 24.96 8.51 21.14
C ALA A 36 26.34 8.99 20.65
N SER A 37 26.59 10.29 20.73
CA SER A 37 27.82 10.89 20.22
C SER A 37 29.07 10.38 20.93
N GLU A 38 30.13 10.08 20.17
CA GLU A 38 31.44 9.64 20.72
C GLU A 38 32.05 10.61 21.74
N SER A 39 31.79 11.92 21.61
CA SER A 39 32.34 12.96 22.47
C SER A 39 31.69 13.08 23.86
N ARG A 40 30.65 12.29 24.17
CA ARG A 40 29.94 12.34 25.45
C ARG A 40 29.87 10.95 26.07
N SER A 41 30.15 10.87 27.37
CA SER A 41 29.81 9.69 28.16
C SER A 41 28.29 9.54 28.18
N TRP A 42 27.78 8.48 27.57
CA TRP A 42 26.35 8.23 27.51
C TRP A 42 25.90 7.44 28.73
N ASN A 43 24.78 7.85 29.32
CA ASN A 43 24.14 7.10 30.39
C ASN A 43 22.90 6.43 29.81
N TRP A 44 22.99 5.13 29.57
CA TRP A 44 21.91 4.33 28.98
C TRP A 44 20.63 4.37 29.82
N GLU A 45 20.72 4.61 31.13
CA GLU A 45 19.54 4.75 32.00
C GLU A 45 18.65 5.94 31.64
N GLN A 46 19.19 6.94 30.93
CA GLN A 46 18.38 8.05 30.43
C GLN A 46 17.42 7.60 29.31
N ILE A 47 17.72 6.50 28.62
CA ILE A 47 16.87 5.93 27.57
C ILE A 47 15.79 5.01 28.15
N SER A 48 16.05 4.40 29.32
CA SER A 48 15.13 3.46 30.01
C SER A 48 13.65 3.93 30.04
N PRO A 49 13.31 5.21 30.28
CA PRO A 49 11.92 5.69 30.25
C PRO A 49 11.19 5.54 28.92
N PHE A 50 11.92 5.40 27.81
CA PHE A 50 11.34 5.20 26.48
C PHE A 50 11.12 3.72 26.14
N ILE A 51 11.71 2.80 26.89
CA ILE A 51 11.61 1.37 26.64
C ILE A 51 10.21 0.87 27.03
N THR A 52 9.61 0.07 26.16
CA THR A 52 8.33 -0.60 26.40
C THR A 52 8.47 -2.09 26.10
N ASN A 53 7.45 -2.87 26.47
CA ASN A 53 7.41 -4.31 26.19
C ASN A 53 7.35 -4.66 24.68
N ASN A 54 7.10 -3.67 23.82
CA ASN A 54 7.10 -3.83 22.38
C ASN A 54 7.72 -2.59 21.75
N CYS A 55 9.05 -2.60 21.64
CA CYS A 55 9.79 -1.47 21.11
C CYS A 55 10.98 -1.90 20.26
N VAL A 56 11.41 -0.96 19.44
CA VAL A 56 12.63 -1.03 18.67
C VAL A 56 13.41 0.26 18.85
N LEU A 57 14.66 0.13 19.23
CA LEU A 57 15.63 1.21 19.38
C LEU A 57 16.55 1.18 18.15
N PHE A 58 16.60 2.23 17.36
CA PHE A 58 17.57 2.42 16.28
C PHE A 58 18.54 3.51 16.69
N GLY A 59 19.82 3.38 16.34
CA GLY A 59 20.73 4.48 16.57
C GLY A 59 22.12 4.30 16.01
N ASP A 60 22.80 5.44 15.88
CA ASP A 60 24.25 5.49 15.87
C ASP A 60 24.70 5.49 17.33
N PHE A 61 25.23 4.35 17.77
CA PHE A 61 25.67 4.15 19.15
C PHE A 61 27.12 4.57 19.36
N ASN A 62 27.88 4.85 18.28
CA ASN A 62 29.35 5.01 18.30
C ASN A 62 30.07 3.89 19.08
N ILE A 63 29.49 2.69 19.09
CA ILE A 63 30.00 1.50 19.77
C ILE A 63 29.94 0.35 18.78
N ASP A 64 31.05 -0.35 18.58
CA ASP A 64 31.04 -1.62 17.86
C ASP A 64 30.95 -2.77 18.87
N LEU A 65 29.90 -3.59 18.74
CA LEU A 65 29.58 -4.63 19.72
C LEU A 65 30.66 -5.70 19.85
N GLU A 66 31.50 -5.89 18.82
CA GLU A 66 32.58 -6.88 18.84
C GLU A 66 33.93 -6.25 19.20
N MET A 67 34.14 -4.98 18.82
CA MET A 67 35.47 -4.34 18.94
C MET A 67 35.66 -3.49 20.20
N ASP A 68 34.59 -2.93 20.78
CA ASP A 68 34.70 -1.93 21.86
C ASP A 68 34.64 -2.47 23.29
N ALA A 69 34.81 -3.79 23.47
CA ALA A 69 34.99 -4.47 24.76
C ALA A 69 34.08 -3.91 25.88
N SER A 70 34.64 -3.18 26.85
CA SER A 70 33.90 -2.69 28.03
C SER A 70 32.74 -1.73 27.71
N LYS A 71 32.83 -0.94 26.64
CA LYS A 71 31.71 -0.09 26.22
C LYS A 71 30.55 -0.93 25.68
N ALA A 72 30.87 -1.96 24.88
CA ALA A 72 29.89 -2.89 24.36
C ALA A 72 29.26 -3.70 25.51
N GLU A 73 30.06 -4.18 26.47
CA GLU A 73 29.59 -4.89 27.66
C GLU A 73 28.60 -4.04 28.47
N THR A 74 28.94 -2.79 28.78
CA THR A 74 28.04 -1.90 29.54
C THR A 74 26.72 -1.62 28.81
N LEU A 75 26.77 -1.49 27.48
CA LEU A 75 25.56 -1.31 26.67
C LEU A 75 24.70 -2.59 26.63
N LEU A 76 25.33 -3.76 26.49
CA LEU A 76 24.65 -5.05 26.45
C LEU A 76 24.04 -5.42 27.81
N GLU A 77 24.72 -5.16 28.93
CA GLU A 77 24.17 -5.36 30.27
C GLU A 77 22.90 -4.50 30.49
N TRP A 78 22.93 -3.23 30.07
CA TRP A 78 21.75 -2.37 30.11
C TRP A 78 20.63 -2.89 29.21
N ALA A 79 20.95 -3.39 28.02
CA ALA A 79 19.97 -3.96 27.09
C ALA A 79 19.32 -5.22 27.68
N ASP A 80 20.11 -6.11 28.29
CA ASP A 80 19.64 -7.33 28.94
C ASP A 80 18.68 -7.03 30.10
N LEU A 81 18.98 -6.02 30.92
CA LEU A 81 18.10 -5.56 32.00
C LEU A 81 16.70 -5.16 31.47
N HIS A 82 16.63 -4.73 30.22
CA HIS A 82 15.41 -4.28 29.54
C HIS A 82 14.84 -5.30 28.55
N SER A 83 15.39 -6.53 28.50
CA SER A 83 15.01 -7.58 27.55
C SER A 83 15.09 -7.12 26.09
N LEU A 84 16.14 -6.37 25.76
CA LEU A 84 16.43 -5.84 24.44
C LEU A 84 17.49 -6.71 23.75
N ALA A 85 17.12 -7.41 22.68
CA ALA A 85 18.07 -8.17 21.87
C ALA A 85 18.73 -7.25 20.81
N PRO A 86 20.05 -7.34 20.58
CA PRO A 86 20.74 -6.57 19.54
C PRO A 86 20.49 -7.16 18.14
N PHE A 87 20.39 -6.28 17.15
CA PHE A 87 20.25 -6.58 15.73
C PHE A 87 21.22 -5.69 14.95
N ALA A 88 22.39 -6.23 14.63
CA ALA A 88 23.41 -5.57 13.83
C ALA A 88 23.37 -6.07 12.37
N PRO A 89 23.60 -5.19 11.38
CA PRO A 89 23.74 -5.62 9.99
C PRO A 89 25.06 -6.38 9.79
N GLU A 90 25.14 -7.20 8.75
CA GLU A 90 26.35 -7.98 8.41
C GLU A 90 27.49 -7.11 7.84
N ALA A 91 27.18 -5.92 7.34
CA ALA A 91 28.14 -5.03 6.68
C ALA A 91 28.37 -3.74 7.48
N PRO A 92 29.58 -3.16 7.45
CA PRO A 92 29.91 -1.91 8.14
C PRO A 92 28.92 -0.78 7.84
N THR A 93 28.59 0.02 8.83
CA THR A 93 27.68 1.17 8.69
C THR A 93 28.41 2.50 8.66
N SER A 94 29.68 2.55 9.08
CA SER A 94 30.52 3.74 8.96
C SER A 94 31.58 3.58 7.88
N ARG A 95 31.62 4.50 6.90
CA ARG A 95 32.65 4.56 5.87
C ARG A 95 33.99 5.06 6.39
N ARG A 96 33.98 5.87 7.45
CA ARG A 96 35.20 6.45 8.05
C ARG A 96 36.02 5.40 8.78
N SER A 97 35.35 4.60 9.59
CA SER A 97 36.01 3.64 10.48
C SER A 97 35.92 2.19 9.98
N ASN A 98 35.05 1.90 9.00
CA ASN A 98 34.75 0.55 8.53
C ASN A 98 34.22 -0.34 9.68
N ARG A 99 33.33 0.21 10.50
CA ARG A 99 32.78 -0.43 11.71
C ARG A 99 31.25 -0.51 11.66
N ILE A 100 30.67 -1.39 12.47
CA ILE A 100 29.23 -1.53 12.65
C ILE A 100 28.84 -0.79 13.93
N ILE A 101 28.48 0.49 13.79
CA ILE A 101 28.13 1.37 14.92
C ILE A 101 26.68 1.87 14.85
N ASP A 102 26.01 1.64 13.71
CA ASP A 102 24.60 1.90 13.51
C ASP A 102 23.86 0.57 13.51
N PHE A 103 23.01 0.33 14.51
CA PHE A 103 22.28 -0.94 14.63
C PHE A 103 20.97 -0.74 15.40
N ALA A 104 20.29 -1.83 15.73
CA ALA A 104 19.06 -1.79 16.47
C ALA A 104 19.07 -2.68 17.71
N PHE A 105 18.20 -2.36 18.67
CA PHE A 105 17.78 -3.26 19.74
C PHE A 105 16.27 -3.47 19.67
N SER A 106 15.79 -4.66 20.03
CA SER A 106 14.34 -4.91 20.09
C SER A 106 13.89 -5.71 21.29
N ASN A 107 12.72 -5.33 21.81
CA ASN A 107 11.93 -6.14 22.71
C ASN A 107 10.70 -6.66 21.95
N ARG A 108 10.61 -7.99 21.78
CA ARG A 108 9.54 -8.77 21.10
C ARG A 108 9.37 -8.59 19.60
N ALA A 109 9.99 -7.61 18.94
CA ALA A 109 9.89 -7.50 17.49
C ALA A 109 11.01 -8.30 16.80
N SER A 110 10.62 -9.12 15.82
CA SER A 110 11.59 -9.68 14.89
C SER A 110 11.95 -8.60 13.88
N ILE A 111 13.24 -8.30 13.76
CA ILE A 111 13.77 -7.31 12.83
C ILE A 111 14.68 -8.03 11.86
N ASP A 112 14.47 -7.78 10.58
CA ASP A 112 15.48 -8.03 9.55
C ASP A 112 16.18 -6.71 9.25
N ILE A 113 17.51 -6.70 9.29
CA ILE A 113 18.32 -5.48 9.23
C ILE A 113 19.50 -5.66 8.28
N GLN A 114 19.73 -4.67 7.42
CA GLN A 114 20.84 -4.68 6.48
C GLN A 114 21.37 -3.28 6.22
N THR A 115 22.63 -3.19 5.82
CA THR A 115 23.23 -1.93 5.38
C THR A 115 22.86 -1.65 3.93
N TYR A 116 22.48 -0.41 3.61
CA TYR A 116 22.25 0.03 2.24
C TYR A 116 23.56 0.10 1.46
N SER A 117 23.66 -0.67 0.39
CA SER A 117 24.86 -0.78 -0.45
C SER A 117 24.97 0.28 -1.56
N GLY A 118 23.98 1.16 -1.68
CA GLY A 118 23.98 2.21 -2.71
C GLY A 118 24.88 3.41 -2.37
N ASN A 119 24.98 4.33 -3.33
CA ASN A 119 25.74 5.56 -3.15
C ASN A 119 25.00 6.52 -2.19
N THR A 120 25.67 6.90 -1.11
CA THR A 120 25.26 8.00 -0.22
C THR A 120 26.36 9.06 -0.17
N THR A 121 26.01 10.31 0.12
CA THR A 121 26.96 11.40 0.39
C THR A 121 27.38 11.45 1.85
N SER A 122 26.68 10.73 2.72
CA SER A 122 27.03 10.60 4.14
C SER A 122 28.25 9.69 4.31
N ASP A 123 28.99 9.93 5.38
CA ASP A 123 30.00 9.04 5.93
C ASP A 123 29.40 7.83 6.65
N HIS A 124 28.11 7.87 6.98
CA HIS A 124 27.34 6.70 7.42
C HIS A 124 26.56 6.11 6.24
N LEU A 125 26.51 4.78 6.18
CA LEU A 125 25.68 4.01 5.28
C LEU A 125 24.30 3.83 5.94
N PRO A 126 23.19 4.17 5.26
CA PRO A 126 21.85 3.98 5.81
C PRO A 126 21.61 2.53 6.21
N VAL A 127 20.95 2.33 7.34
CA VAL A 127 20.48 1.02 7.78
C VAL A 127 19.02 0.86 7.34
N LEU A 128 18.74 -0.24 6.64
CA LEU A 128 17.39 -0.63 6.24
C LEU A 128 16.91 -1.72 7.19
N ALA A 129 15.71 -1.54 7.75
CA ALA A 129 15.12 -2.50 8.66
C ALA A 129 13.66 -2.79 8.29
N VAL A 130 13.27 -4.05 8.39
CA VAL A 130 11.89 -4.51 8.20
C VAL A 130 11.32 -4.93 9.55
N LEU A 131 10.34 -4.17 10.03
CA LEU A 131 9.57 -4.51 11.23
C LEU A 131 8.26 -5.16 10.82
N LEU A 132 8.09 -6.43 11.15
CA LEU A 132 6.81 -7.11 10.94
C LEU A 132 5.79 -6.65 11.96
N THR A 133 4.74 -5.98 11.51
CA THR A 133 3.64 -5.53 12.37
C THR A 133 2.30 -6.10 11.91
N LYS A 134 1.48 -6.54 12.88
CA LYS A 134 0.13 -7.05 12.61
C LYS A 134 -0.84 -5.88 12.57
N ILE A 135 -1.30 -5.55 11.37
CA ILE A 135 -2.35 -4.57 11.18
C ILE A 135 -3.66 -5.34 10.96
N LYS A 136 -4.55 -5.35 11.97
CA LYS A 136 -5.99 -5.60 11.74
C LYS A 136 -6.53 -4.39 10.99
N ASP A 137 -6.29 -4.39 9.70
CA ASP A 137 -7.19 -3.63 8.84
C ASP A 137 -8.57 -4.23 9.08
N LYS A 138 -9.53 -3.38 9.46
CA LYS A 138 -10.95 -3.65 9.18
C LYS A 138 -11.12 -3.59 7.67
N CYS A 139 -10.39 -4.44 6.95
CA CYS A 139 -10.62 -4.64 5.54
C CYS A 139 -12.04 -5.14 5.46
N LYS A 140 -12.88 -4.34 4.82
CA LYS A 140 -14.27 -4.70 4.56
C LYS A 140 -14.36 -5.95 3.67
N GLY A 141 -13.24 -6.60 3.31
CA GLY A 141 -13.11 -7.89 2.62
C GLY A 141 -14.15 -8.96 2.97
N LYS A 142 -14.60 -9.06 4.23
CA LYS A 142 -15.65 -10.02 4.63
C LYS A 142 -16.96 -9.85 3.85
N SER A 143 -17.24 -8.65 3.33
CA SER A 143 -18.44 -8.36 2.53
C SER A 143 -18.14 -8.28 1.03
N VAL A 144 -16.90 -8.50 0.59
CA VAL A 144 -16.55 -8.47 -0.84
C VAL A 144 -17.19 -9.68 -1.51
N HIS A 145 -17.95 -9.42 -2.58
CA HIS A 145 -18.45 -10.50 -3.41
C HIS A 145 -17.33 -11.02 -4.31
N TRP A 146 -16.49 -11.91 -3.80
CA TRP A 146 -15.29 -12.42 -4.46
C TRP A 146 -15.51 -12.89 -5.90
N LYS A 147 -16.68 -13.45 -6.24
CA LYS A 147 -17.00 -13.82 -7.63
C LYS A 147 -17.14 -12.64 -8.59
N VAL A 148 -17.73 -11.53 -8.15
CA VAL A 148 -17.85 -10.31 -8.96
C VAL A 148 -16.50 -9.63 -9.06
N PHE A 149 -15.75 -9.60 -7.96
CA PHE A 149 -14.38 -9.14 -7.96
C PHE A 149 -13.55 -9.92 -8.99
N ASN A 150 -13.55 -11.27 -8.90
CA ASN A 150 -12.82 -12.14 -9.82
C ASN A 150 -13.22 -11.93 -11.28
N LEU A 151 -14.53 -11.87 -11.56
CA LEU A 151 -15.03 -11.62 -12.92
C LEU A 151 -14.53 -10.29 -13.48
N VAL A 152 -14.58 -9.23 -12.69
CA VAL A 152 -14.14 -7.89 -13.14
C VAL A 152 -12.62 -7.83 -13.27
N THR A 153 -11.86 -8.49 -12.38
CA THR A 153 -10.41 -8.57 -12.54
C THR A 153 -10.01 -9.38 -13.77
N GLU A 154 -10.70 -10.47 -14.06
CA GLU A 154 -10.49 -11.29 -15.27
C GLU A 154 -10.84 -10.48 -16.54
N PHE A 155 -11.97 -9.77 -16.52
CA PHE A 155 -12.40 -8.91 -17.62
C PHE A 155 -11.44 -7.73 -17.90
N THR A 156 -10.82 -7.18 -16.86
CA THR A 156 -9.89 -6.05 -16.97
C THR A 156 -8.43 -6.48 -17.13
N PHE A 157 -8.11 -7.78 -17.00
CA PHE A 157 -6.74 -8.27 -17.07
C PHE A 157 -6.01 -7.90 -18.37
N PRO A 158 -6.60 -8.09 -19.57
CA PRO A 158 -5.91 -7.73 -20.83
C PRO A 158 -5.59 -6.24 -20.93
N TYR A 159 -6.42 -5.38 -20.35
CA TYR A 159 -6.13 -3.94 -20.28
C TYR A 159 -4.89 -3.67 -19.44
N TRP A 160 -4.80 -4.28 -18.24
CA TRP A 160 -3.66 -4.10 -17.35
C TRP A 160 -2.38 -4.68 -17.95
N GLU A 161 -2.46 -5.83 -18.61
CA GLU A 161 -1.32 -6.43 -19.33
C GLU A 161 -0.74 -5.47 -20.38
N VAL A 162 -1.60 -4.82 -21.18
CA VAL A 162 -1.16 -3.81 -22.15
C VAL A 162 -0.58 -2.57 -21.46
N ARG A 163 -1.16 -2.11 -20.34
CA ARG A 163 -0.64 -0.95 -19.60
C ARG A 163 0.73 -1.24 -19.00
N TRP A 164 0.96 -2.45 -18.49
CA TRP A 164 2.25 -2.89 -17.96
C TRP A 164 3.37 -2.90 -19.00
N LEU A 165 3.02 -3.13 -20.27
CA LEU A 165 3.97 -3.11 -21.38
C LEU A 165 4.28 -1.69 -21.90
N LEU A 166 3.38 -0.72 -21.67
CA LEU A 166 3.42 0.58 -22.33
C LEU A 166 3.85 1.75 -21.42
N ASN A 167 3.73 1.64 -20.10
CA ASN A 167 4.09 2.73 -19.18
C ASN A 167 5.16 2.30 -18.17
N ASP A 168 5.58 3.26 -17.35
CA ASP A 168 6.41 2.99 -16.20
C ASP A 168 5.76 1.97 -15.25
N VAL A 169 6.59 1.10 -14.69
CA VAL A 169 6.18 -0.02 -13.83
C VAL A 169 5.58 0.50 -12.53
N ASP A 170 6.16 1.55 -11.94
CA ASP A 170 5.68 2.08 -10.66
C ASP A 170 4.35 2.83 -10.84
N ASP A 171 4.18 3.55 -11.95
CA ASP A 171 2.93 4.23 -12.28
C ASP A 171 1.79 3.24 -12.55
N THR A 172 2.05 2.23 -13.40
CA THR A 172 1.05 1.20 -13.74
C THR A 172 0.65 0.39 -12.49
N HIS A 173 1.62 0.10 -11.62
CA HIS A 173 1.36 -0.55 -10.34
C HIS A 173 0.39 0.25 -9.47
N ASN A 174 0.63 1.56 -9.33
CA ASN A 174 -0.19 2.44 -8.49
C ASN A 174 -1.63 2.54 -9.02
N ASP A 175 -1.80 2.71 -10.33
CA ASP A 175 -3.11 2.72 -11.00
C ASP A 175 -3.86 1.40 -10.76
N TYR A 176 -3.17 0.26 -10.89
CA TYR A 176 -3.75 -1.06 -10.70
C TYR A 176 -4.22 -1.27 -9.26
N VAL A 177 -3.41 -0.89 -8.28
CA VAL A 177 -3.77 -0.96 -6.85
C VAL A 177 -4.99 -0.10 -6.54
N GLN A 178 -5.07 1.11 -7.11
CA GLN A 178 -6.22 1.99 -6.94
C GLN A 178 -7.50 1.38 -7.54
N PHE A 179 -7.39 0.79 -8.74
CA PHE A 179 -8.48 0.07 -9.39
C PHE A 179 -9.00 -1.07 -8.51
N LEU A 180 -8.12 -1.92 -7.97
CA LEU A 180 -8.51 -3.00 -7.07
C LEU A 180 -9.19 -2.47 -5.80
N GLY A 181 -8.68 -1.39 -5.23
CA GLY A 181 -9.29 -0.72 -4.07
C GLY A 181 -10.71 -0.23 -4.35
N LEU A 182 -10.93 0.41 -5.50
CA LEU A 182 -12.25 0.88 -5.94
C LEU A 182 -13.20 -0.29 -6.24
N LEU A 183 -12.69 -1.36 -6.86
CA LEU A 183 -13.47 -2.55 -7.16
C LEU A 183 -13.93 -3.25 -5.89
N ILE A 184 -13.05 -3.38 -4.89
CA ILE A 184 -13.38 -3.86 -3.55
C ILE A 184 -14.46 -2.97 -2.93
N ALA A 185 -14.26 -1.65 -2.91
CA ALA A 185 -15.20 -0.70 -2.32
C ALA A 185 -16.60 -0.76 -2.98
N ARG A 186 -16.68 -0.90 -4.31
CA ARG A 186 -17.96 -1.01 -5.04
C ARG A 186 -18.63 -2.38 -4.88
N SER A 187 -17.84 -3.46 -4.87
CA SER A 187 -18.31 -4.82 -4.56
C SER A 187 -18.90 -4.90 -3.16
N LEU A 188 -18.47 -4.02 -2.25
CA LEU A 188 -18.98 -3.87 -0.90
C LEU A 188 -20.19 -2.94 -0.78
N GLY A 189 -20.16 -1.80 -1.48
CA GLY A 189 -21.12 -0.72 -1.32
C GLY A 189 -22.51 -1.04 -1.86
N HIS A 190 -22.61 -1.70 -3.02
CA HIS A 190 -23.91 -1.87 -3.68
C HIS A 190 -24.80 -2.97 -3.11
N ARG A 191 -24.23 -3.95 -2.38
CA ARG A 191 -24.99 -5.09 -1.82
C ARG A 191 -26.12 -4.66 -0.88
N HIS A 192 -25.95 -3.52 -0.20
CA HIS A 192 -26.92 -3.00 0.77
C HIS A 192 -27.70 -1.79 0.25
N THR A 193 -27.52 -1.43 -1.02
CA THR A 193 -28.32 -0.36 -1.63
C THR A 193 -29.65 -0.91 -2.09
N SER A 194 -30.73 -0.24 -1.70
CA SER A 194 -32.09 -0.46 -2.20
C SER A 194 -32.32 0.13 -3.59
N SER A 195 -31.25 0.47 -4.33
CA SER A 195 -31.39 1.00 -5.68
C SER A 195 -32.01 -0.07 -6.59
N SER A 196 -32.94 0.35 -7.45
CA SER A 196 -33.64 -0.53 -8.37
C SER A 196 -32.68 -1.35 -9.24
N ILE A 197 -31.57 -0.74 -9.66
CA ILE A 197 -30.50 -1.36 -10.43
C ILE A 197 -29.80 -2.46 -9.61
N SER A 198 -29.42 -2.17 -8.37
CA SER A 198 -28.77 -3.14 -7.49
C SER A 198 -29.71 -4.32 -7.20
N VAL A 199 -30.97 -4.03 -6.85
CA VAL A 199 -31.99 -5.06 -6.60
C VAL A 199 -32.23 -5.92 -7.85
N ASN A 200 -32.30 -5.32 -9.04
CA ASN A 200 -32.52 -6.04 -10.30
C ASN A 200 -31.31 -6.90 -10.69
N PHE A 201 -30.09 -6.36 -10.60
CA PHE A 201 -28.86 -7.11 -10.84
C PHE A 201 -28.72 -8.28 -9.87
N TRP A 202 -28.84 -8.04 -8.56
CA TRP A 202 -28.65 -9.07 -7.54
C TRP A 202 -29.79 -10.08 -7.47
N SER A 203 -31.05 -9.70 -7.70
CA SER A 203 -32.18 -10.65 -7.74
C SER A 203 -32.07 -11.61 -8.92
N LYS A 204 -31.57 -11.15 -10.06
CA LYS A 204 -31.35 -11.98 -11.25
C LYS A 204 -30.11 -12.85 -11.13
N THR A 205 -29.02 -12.35 -10.55
CA THR A 205 -27.77 -13.12 -10.39
C THR A 205 -27.77 -14.07 -9.19
N LYS A 206 -28.60 -13.84 -8.15
CA LYS A 206 -28.68 -14.71 -6.94
C LYS A 206 -28.92 -16.19 -7.23
N ARG A 207 -29.64 -16.49 -8.32
CA ARG A 207 -29.97 -17.87 -8.74
C ARG A 207 -28.78 -18.58 -9.39
N PHE A 208 -27.85 -17.83 -9.98
CA PHE A 208 -26.69 -18.35 -10.73
C PHE A 208 -25.38 -18.28 -9.94
N ILE A 209 -25.34 -17.44 -8.90
CA ILE A 209 -24.16 -17.21 -8.08
C ILE A 209 -24.40 -17.77 -6.67
N LYS A 210 -24.32 -19.10 -6.51
CA LYS A 210 -24.29 -19.70 -5.15
C LYS A 210 -22.88 -19.58 -4.57
N PRO A 211 -22.70 -19.36 -3.26
CA PRO A 211 -21.38 -19.28 -2.63
C PRO A 211 -20.49 -20.53 -2.86
N SER A 212 -21.11 -21.67 -3.15
CA SER A 212 -20.44 -22.97 -3.32
C SER A 212 -20.49 -23.58 -4.73
N SER A 213 -21.06 -22.89 -5.73
CA SER A 213 -21.05 -23.41 -7.11
C SER A 213 -19.79 -22.98 -7.86
N SER A 214 -19.24 -23.89 -8.66
CA SER A 214 -18.14 -23.70 -9.61
C SER A 214 -18.40 -22.56 -10.61
N SER A 215 -17.37 -22.25 -11.40
CA SER A 215 -17.28 -21.31 -12.52
C SER A 215 -18.62 -20.92 -13.16
N LEU A 216 -18.75 -19.66 -13.58
CA LEU A 216 -19.92 -19.22 -14.35
C LEU A 216 -19.99 -20.06 -15.64
N ASN A 217 -20.89 -21.04 -15.71
CA ASN A 217 -20.98 -21.95 -16.86
C ASN A 217 -21.90 -21.42 -17.96
N ALA A 218 -22.69 -20.38 -17.68
CA ALA A 218 -23.53 -19.73 -18.66
C ALA A 218 -24.01 -18.33 -18.20
N LEU A 219 -24.35 -17.47 -19.16
CA LEU A 219 -25.10 -16.23 -18.97
C LEU A 219 -26.51 -16.36 -19.52
N LEU A 220 -27.50 -15.84 -18.80
CA LEU A 220 -28.87 -15.66 -19.30
C LEU A 220 -29.04 -14.23 -19.80
N THR A 221 -29.30 -14.06 -21.10
CA THR A 221 -29.51 -12.74 -21.71
C THR A 221 -30.88 -12.17 -21.36
N HIS A 222 -31.12 -10.91 -21.72
CA HIS A 222 -32.42 -10.26 -21.54
C HIS A 222 -33.54 -10.84 -22.43
N THR A 223 -33.18 -11.56 -23.49
CA THR A 223 -34.11 -12.30 -24.36
C THR A 223 -34.43 -13.70 -23.81
N GLY A 224 -33.77 -14.12 -22.73
CA GLY A 224 -33.89 -15.46 -22.17
C GLY A 224 -32.99 -16.51 -22.83
N GLU A 225 -32.09 -16.10 -23.72
CA GLU A 225 -31.07 -17.00 -24.30
C GLU A 225 -30.03 -17.37 -23.23
N VAL A 226 -29.64 -18.65 -23.19
CA VAL A 226 -28.57 -19.14 -22.31
C VAL A 226 -27.29 -19.29 -23.14
N VAL A 227 -26.27 -18.50 -22.82
CA VAL A 227 -24.97 -18.46 -23.49
C VAL A 227 -23.95 -19.22 -22.65
N TYR A 228 -23.47 -20.36 -23.14
CA TYR A 228 -22.49 -21.21 -22.45
C TYR A 228 -21.04 -20.95 -22.87
N ASP A 229 -20.85 -20.36 -24.05
CA ASP A 229 -19.52 -20.07 -24.58
C ASP A 229 -18.90 -18.87 -23.87
N SER A 230 -17.69 -19.05 -23.32
CA SER A 230 -17.03 -18.03 -22.50
C SER A 230 -16.72 -16.76 -23.28
N SER A 231 -16.35 -16.86 -24.57
CA SER A 231 -16.06 -15.70 -25.41
C SER A 231 -17.33 -14.90 -25.68
N LYS A 232 -18.42 -15.58 -26.05
CA LYS A 232 -19.74 -14.96 -26.27
C LYS A 232 -20.33 -14.41 -24.95
N MET A 233 -20.02 -15.04 -23.82
CA MET A 233 -20.39 -14.51 -22.50
C MET A 233 -19.69 -13.18 -22.22
N CYS A 234 -18.41 -13.04 -22.59
CA CYS A 234 -17.66 -11.80 -22.47
C CYS A 234 -18.25 -10.69 -23.36
N GLU A 235 -18.61 -11.00 -24.60
CA GLU A 235 -19.25 -10.04 -25.52
C GLU A 235 -20.59 -9.53 -24.97
N VAL A 236 -21.47 -10.44 -24.53
CA VAL A 236 -22.77 -10.08 -23.94
C VAL A 236 -22.63 -9.24 -22.67
N ALA A 237 -21.64 -9.56 -21.83
CA ALA A 237 -21.37 -8.78 -20.62
C ALA A 237 -20.81 -7.39 -20.97
N ALA A 238 -19.92 -7.30 -21.96
CA ALA A 238 -19.37 -6.03 -22.43
C ALA A 238 -20.47 -5.11 -22.99
N ASP A 239 -21.34 -5.64 -23.85
CA ASP A 239 -22.49 -4.91 -24.39
C ASP A 239 -23.39 -4.39 -23.27
N TYR A 240 -23.67 -5.21 -22.25
CA TYR A 240 -24.45 -4.81 -21.09
C TYR A 240 -23.82 -3.65 -20.33
N TYR A 241 -22.52 -3.72 -20.04
CA TYR A 241 -21.83 -2.66 -19.32
C TYR A 241 -21.71 -1.39 -20.15
N GLU A 242 -21.46 -1.50 -21.46
CA GLU A 242 -21.45 -0.36 -22.35
C GLU A 242 -22.81 0.34 -22.39
N ASP A 243 -23.90 -0.42 -22.51
CA ASP A 243 -25.26 0.09 -22.44
C ASP A 243 -25.60 0.70 -21.07
N PHE A 244 -25.11 0.08 -19.99
CA PHE A 244 -25.28 0.57 -18.63
C PHE A 244 -24.59 1.92 -18.44
N PHE A 245 -23.34 2.06 -18.92
CA PHE A 245 -22.58 3.31 -18.87
C PHE A 245 -23.17 4.38 -19.81
N ARG A 246 -23.73 3.99 -20.96
CA ARG A 246 -24.46 4.90 -21.85
C ARG A 246 -25.75 5.43 -21.23
N LYS A 247 -26.48 4.61 -20.45
CA LYS A 247 -27.77 4.97 -19.84
C LYS A 247 -27.64 5.70 -18.50
N SER A 248 -26.48 5.66 -17.85
CA SER A 248 -26.28 6.34 -16.58
C SER A 248 -26.01 7.84 -16.79
N ASN A 249 -26.98 8.69 -16.44
CA ASN A 249 -26.81 10.16 -16.31
C ASN A 249 -25.94 10.56 -15.10
N THR A 250 -25.01 9.70 -14.67
CA THR A 250 -24.14 9.99 -13.55
C THR A 250 -23.07 10.97 -14.02
N ILE A 251 -23.14 12.18 -13.46
CA ILE A 251 -22.14 13.22 -13.63
C ILE A 251 -20.94 12.87 -12.74
N LEU A 252 -19.78 12.68 -13.35
CA LEU A 252 -18.53 12.50 -12.64
C LEU A 252 -17.78 13.83 -12.65
N ARG A 253 -17.31 14.23 -11.48
CA ARG A 253 -16.36 15.35 -11.34
C ARG A 253 -14.98 14.75 -11.20
N LEU A 254 -14.29 14.59 -12.32
CA LEU A 254 -12.89 14.16 -12.32
C LEU A 254 -12.02 15.37 -11.95
N HIS A 255 -11.32 15.29 -10.83
CA HIS A 255 -10.40 16.34 -10.42
C HIS A 255 -9.18 16.35 -11.36
N PRO A 256 -8.81 17.50 -11.97
CA PRO A 256 -7.83 17.54 -13.06
C PRO A 256 -6.36 17.34 -12.65
N TYR A 257 -6.08 17.04 -11.38
CA TYR A 257 -4.71 16.92 -10.84
C TYR A 257 -4.48 15.59 -10.13
N ALA A 258 -4.65 14.48 -10.85
CA ALA A 258 -4.15 13.18 -10.37
C ALA A 258 -2.61 13.08 -10.43
N ASP A 259 -1.96 13.98 -11.18
CA ASP A 259 -0.55 13.82 -11.61
C ASP A 259 0.39 14.97 -11.14
N ALA A 260 -0.02 15.85 -10.23
CA ALA A 260 0.82 16.98 -9.79
C ALA A 260 1.59 16.67 -8.48
N PRO A 261 2.94 16.82 -8.44
CA PRO A 261 3.76 16.51 -7.26
C PRO A 261 3.69 17.57 -6.13
N TRP A 262 2.90 18.64 -6.28
CA TRP A 262 2.65 19.64 -5.25
C TRP A 262 1.18 20.07 -5.23
N THR A 263 0.64 20.25 -4.02
CA THR A 263 -0.66 20.88 -3.78
C THR A 263 -0.49 22.39 -3.68
N ASP A 264 -0.45 23.09 -4.82
CA ASP A 264 -0.76 24.52 -4.83
C ASP A 264 -2.11 24.71 -5.53
N PHE A 265 -3.09 25.22 -4.77
CA PHE A 265 -4.49 25.30 -5.18
C PHE A 265 -4.81 26.67 -5.76
N ASP A 266 -4.03 27.13 -6.75
CA ASP A 266 -4.25 28.45 -7.38
C ASP A 266 -5.63 28.56 -8.06
N ASN A 267 -6.28 27.41 -8.33
CA ASN A 267 -7.59 27.33 -8.99
C ASN A 267 -8.67 26.69 -8.11
N LYS A 268 -8.60 26.81 -6.77
CA LYS A 268 -9.62 26.25 -5.85
C LYS A 268 -11.07 26.67 -6.19
N ASN A 269 -11.22 27.80 -6.87
CA ASN A 269 -12.50 28.37 -7.25
C ASN A 269 -12.90 28.07 -8.70
N ASP A 270 -12.06 27.40 -9.49
CA ASP A 270 -12.40 27.04 -10.86
C ASP A 270 -13.41 25.89 -10.85
N LEU A 271 -14.51 26.07 -11.57
CA LEU A 271 -15.51 25.03 -11.76
C LEU A 271 -14.93 23.94 -12.66
N ILE A 272 -14.67 22.78 -12.06
CA ILE A 272 -14.35 21.56 -12.82
C ILE A 272 -15.54 21.26 -13.74
N PRO A 273 -15.33 21.18 -15.06
CA PRO A 273 -16.42 20.87 -15.99
C PRO A 273 -16.98 19.49 -15.68
N GLU A 274 -18.29 19.43 -15.54
CA GLU A 274 -19.02 18.20 -15.32
C GLU A 274 -18.92 17.33 -16.58
N ILE A 275 -18.45 16.08 -16.43
CA ILE A 275 -18.41 15.12 -17.52
C ILE A 275 -19.37 13.98 -17.23
N THR A 276 -20.25 13.71 -18.18
CA THR A 276 -21.14 12.55 -18.15
C THR A 276 -20.35 11.29 -18.50
N LEU A 277 -20.81 10.14 -18.01
CA LEU A 277 -20.23 8.84 -18.40
C LEU A 277 -20.26 8.61 -19.93
N TYR A 278 -21.25 9.18 -20.62
CA TYR A 278 -21.33 9.15 -22.07
C TYR A 278 -20.19 9.94 -22.73
N GLU A 279 -19.92 11.16 -22.28
CA GLU A 279 -18.81 11.97 -22.79
C GLU A 279 -17.45 11.31 -22.51
N LEU A 280 -17.30 10.69 -21.34
CA LEU A 280 -16.11 9.91 -21.00
C LEU A 280 -15.92 8.72 -21.95
N LEU A 281 -17.01 8.00 -22.27
CA LEU A 281 -17.01 6.91 -23.24
C LEU A 281 -16.64 7.40 -24.64
N GLN A 282 -17.12 8.57 -25.07
CA GLN A 282 -16.74 9.16 -26.36
C GLN A 282 -15.25 9.52 -26.43
N VAL A 283 -14.65 10.01 -25.34
CA VAL A 283 -13.20 10.26 -25.28
C VAL A 283 -12.39 8.97 -25.46
N VAL A 284 -12.83 7.87 -24.82
CA VAL A 284 -12.20 6.55 -24.97
C VAL A 284 -12.34 6.02 -26.41
N ILE A 285 -13.54 6.13 -27.01
CA ILE A 285 -13.80 5.72 -28.39
C ILE A 285 -12.97 6.54 -29.39
N LEU A 286 -12.87 7.85 -29.22
CA LEU A 286 -12.06 8.74 -30.07
C LEU A 286 -10.56 8.43 -29.97
N ARG A 287 -10.06 8.09 -28.79
CA ARG A 287 -8.67 7.65 -28.59
C ARG A 287 -8.40 6.28 -29.24
N LYS A 288 -9.37 5.36 -29.17
CA LYS A 288 -9.31 4.05 -29.86
C LYS A 288 -9.24 4.20 -31.39
N LYS A 289 -9.94 5.20 -31.97
CA LYS A 289 -9.91 5.49 -33.42
C LYS A 289 -8.63 6.24 -33.87
N ARG A 290 -7.89 6.86 -32.96
CA ARG A 290 -6.65 7.61 -33.26
C ARG A 290 -5.37 6.77 -33.28
N ASN A 291 -5.45 5.47 -32.98
CA ASN A 291 -4.38 4.52 -33.29
C ASN A 291 -4.68 3.84 -34.64
N PRO A 292 -4.29 4.42 -35.79
CA PRO A 292 -4.13 3.59 -36.96
C PRO A 292 -3.00 2.62 -36.63
N VAL A 293 -3.33 1.32 -36.63
CA VAL A 293 -2.35 0.25 -36.69
C VAL A 293 -1.34 0.66 -37.77
N MET A 294 -0.10 0.97 -37.37
CA MET A 294 1.00 1.02 -38.32
C MET A 294 1.07 -0.39 -38.92
N ARG A 295 0.52 -0.56 -40.11
CA ARG A 295 0.86 -1.68 -40.96
C ARG A 295 2.31 -1.45 -41.34
N MET A 296 3.20 -2.22 -40.72
CA MET A 296 4.55 -2.41 -41.25
C MET A 296 4.38 -3.27 -42.50
N ASP A 297 4.40 -2.62 -43.66
CA ASP A 297 4.87 -3.24 -44.91
C ASP A 297 6.40 -3.08 -44.96
#